data_AF-A0A0F9BP78-F1
#
_entry.id   AF-A0A0F9BP78-F1
#
_cell.length_a   1.000
_cell.length_b   1.000
_cell.length_c   1.000
_cell.angle_alpha   90.00
_cell.angle_beta   90.00
_cell.angle_gamma   90.00
#
_symmetry.space_group_name_H-M   'P 1'
#
loop_
_entity.id
_entity.type
_entity.pdbx_description
1 polymer ?
#
loop_
_entity_poly.entity_id
_entity_poly.type
_entity_poly.pdbx_seq_one_letter_code
_entity_poly.pdbx_strand_id
1 'polypeptide(L)'
;MNQGLVLMPVSPGELLDRLSILSVKQDKLAGEQMETVRELAQELHKVADQFLDRPGVPTLVERLVEINTQLWEVEDRLRALDRWVFPMLPEGPLGQPAGKDAATYCKLARLVYNLNDQRCGWKRELDEMLGGVVEPKQYTEYE
;
A
#
# COMPACT_ATOMS: atom_id res chain seq x y z
N MET A 1 -26.58 3.29 5.22
CA MET A 1 -26.75 4.75 5.47
C MET A 1 -25.42 5.43 5.15
N ASN A 2 -25.35 6.23 4.09
CA ASN A 2 -24.13 6.94 3.66
C ASN A 2 -23.88 8.20 4.51
N GLN A 3 -23.61 8.08 5.80
CA GLN A 3 -23.10 9.21 6.58
C GLN A 3 -21.56 9.20 6.54
N GLY A 4 -20.96 10.13 5.77
CA GLY A 4 -19.51 10.37 5.74
C GLY A 4 -18.82 10.28 4.38
N LEU A 5 -19.53 9.99 3.28
CA LEU A 5 -18.91 9.97 1.95
C LEU A 5 -18.70 11.39 1.42
N VAL A 6 -17.51 11.63 0.88
CA VAL A 6 -17.11 12.91 0.27
C VAL A 6 -16.80 12.65 -1.20
N LEU A 7 -17.20 13.57 -2.08
CA LEU A 7 -16.77 13.53 -3.47
C LEU A 7 -15.31 13.94 -3.56
N MET A 8 -14.46 13.01 -4.02
CA MET A 8 -13.03 13.22 -4.21
C MET A 8 -12.65 12.82 -5.63
N PRO A 9 -12.17 13.76 -6.47
CA PRO A 9 -11.67 13.41 -7.79
C PRO A 9 -10.35 12.63 -7.63
N VAL A 10 -10.34 11.41 -8.14
CA VAL A 10 -9.16 10.53 -8.17
C VAL A 10 -9.03 9.89 -9.55
N SER A 11 -7.82 9.46 -9.89
CA SER A 11 -7.57 8.71 -11.12
C SER A 11 -8.08 7.26 -10.99
N PRO A 12 -8.38 6.57 -12.11
CA PRO A 12 -8.75 5.15 -12.08
C PRO A 12 -7.69 4.26 -11.41
N GLY A 13 -6.41 4.55 -11.60
CA GLY A 13 -5.28 3.86 -10.96
C GLY A 13 -5.28 4.02 -9.44
N GLU A 14 -5.57 5.21 -8.92
CA GLU A 14 -5.74 5.44 -7.46
C GLU A 14 -6.93 4.66 -6.90
N LEU A 15 -8.06 4.64 -7.62
CA LEU A 15 -9.25 3.88 -7.23
C LEU A 15 -8.96 2.37 -7.15
N LEU A 16 -8.30 1.82 -8.17
CA LEU A 16 -7.97 0.40 -8.26
C LEU A 16 -6.88 -0.01 -7.25
N ASP A 17 -5.88 0.85 -7.00
CA ASP A 17 -4.90 0.66 -5.92
C ASP A 17 -5.59 0.60 -4.56
N ARG A 18 -6.50 1.53 -4.28
CA ARG A 18 -7.28 1.53 -3.04
C ARG A 18 -8.09 0.24 -2.87
N LEU A 19 -8.72 -0.26 -3.93
CA LEU A 19 -9.41 -1.55 -3.91
C LEU A 19 -8.44 -2.70 -3.61
N SER A 20 -7.25 -2.71 -4.22
CA SER A 20 -6.25 -3.76 -3.96
C SER A 20 -5.78 -3.76 -2.50
N ILE A 21 -5.60 -2.59 -1.88
CA ILE A 21 -5.26 -2.47 -0.45
C ILE A 21 -6.38 -3.02 0.43
N LEU A 22 -7.64 -2.74 0.09
CA LEU A 22 -8.77 -3.28 0.84
C LEU A 22 -8.86 -4.80 0.70
N SER A 23 -8.56 -5.36 -0.48
CA SER A 23 -8.45 -6.83 -0.65
C SER A 23 -7.43 -7.44 0.30
N VAL A 24 -6.22 -6.88 0.37
CA VAL A 24 -5.18 -7.35 1.31
C VAL A 24 -5.67 -7.24 2.76
N LYS A 25 -6.34 -6.15 3.10
CA LYS A 25 -6.89 -5.96 4.46
C LYS A 25 -8.00 -6.97 4.79
N GLN A 26 -8.82 -7.38 3.83
CA GLN A 26 -9.83 -8.41 4.06
C GLN A 26 -9.19 -9.75 4.42
N ASP A 27 -8.03 -10.07 3.83
CA ASP A 27 -7.31 -11.32 4.11
C ASP A 27 -6.55 -11.27 5.43
N LYS A 28 -6.08 -10.09 5.86
CA LYS A 28 -5.22 -9.93 7.06
C LYS A 28 -5.99 -9.57 8.33
N LEU A 29 -7.21 -9.01 8.23
CA LEU A 29 -8.02 -8.57 9.37
C LEU A 29 -9.11 -9.59 9.74
N ALA A 30 -9.69 -9.44 10.93
CA ALA A 30 -10.79 -10.28 11.40
C ALA A 30 -11.85 -9.45 12.15
N GLY A 31 -13.05 -10.04 12.33
CA GLY A 31 -14.15 -9.43 13.08
C GLY A 31 -14.67 -8.13 12.45
N GLU A 32 -15.08 -7.19 13.30
CA GLU A 32 -15.69 -5.90 12.90
C GLU A 32 -14.81 -5.09 11.93
N GLN A 33 -13.48 -5.19 12.05
CA GLN A 33 -12.55 -4.51 11.15
C GLN A 33 -12.61 -5.06 9.73
N MET A 34 -12.69 -6.38 9.58
CA MET A 34 -12.83 -7.03 8.27
C MET A 34 -14.19 -6.69 7.64
N GLU A 35 -15.26 -6.66 8.44
CA GLU A 35 -16.61 -6.27 7.98
C GLU A 35 -16.62 -4.82 7.47
N THR A 36 -16.03 -3.90 8.23
CA THR A 36 -15.89 -2.48 7.83
C THR A 36 -15.13 -2.35 6.50
N VAL A 37 -14.02 -3.06 6.34
CA VAL A 37 -13.24 -3.06 5.10
C VAL A 37 -14.05 -3.63 3.94
N ARG A 38 -14.87 -4.66 4.18
CA ARG A 38 -15.75 -5.25 3.16
C ARG A 38 -16.82 -4.29 2.68
N GLU A 39 -17.49 -3.59 3.58
CA GLU A 39 -18.48 -2.58 3.21
C GLU A 39 -17.83 -1.47 2.37
N LEU A 40 -16.65 -0.98 2.79
CA LEU A 40 -15.93 0.03 2.02
C LEU A 40 -15.50 -0.47 0.64
N ALA A 41 -15.01 -1.71 0.54
CA ALA A 41 -14.63 -2.30 -0.74
C ALA A 41 -15.82 -2.44 -1.69
N GLN A 42 -17.00 -2.82 -1.17
CA GLN A 42 -18.23 -2.89 -1.96
C GLN A 42 -18.62 -1.53 -2.54
N GLU A 43 -18.52 -0.44 -1.79
CA GLU A 43 -18.82 0.90 -2.30
C GLU A 43 -17.83 1.35 -3.38
N LEU A 44 -16.53 1.08 -3.21
CA LEU A 44 -15.53 1.40 -4.23
C LEU A 44 -15.68 0.53 -5.49
N HIS A 45 -16.04 -0.74 -5.33
CA HIS A 45 -16.24 -1.66 -6.45
C HIS A 45 -17.36 -1.19 -7.39
N LYS A 46 -18.44 -0.59 -6.85
CA LYS A 46 -19.50 0.00 -7.68
C LYS A 46 -18.99 1.09 -8.62
N VAL A 47 -17.98 1.86 -8.20
CA VAL A 47 -17.36 2.91 -9.02
C VAL A 47 -16.37 2.31 -10.02
N ALA A 48 -15.64 1.27 -9.59
CA ALA A 48 -14.61 0.62 -10.39
C ALA A 48 -15.15 -0.34 -11.47
N ASP A 49 -16.39 -0.81 -11.34
CA ASP A 49 -17.04 -1.81 -12.21
C ASP A 49 -16.83 -1.54 -13.71
N GLN A 50 -16.94 -0.27 -14.12
CA GLN A 50 -16.74 0.19 -15.50
C GLN A 50 -15.32 -0.01 -16.07
N PHE A 51 -14.35 -0.35 -15.24
CA PHE A 51 -12.95 -0.53 -15.60
C PHE A 51 -12.46 -1.97 -15.48
N LEU A 52 -13.06 -2.79 -14.60
CA LEU A 52 -12.50 -4.08 -14.17
C LEU A 52 -12.37 -5.10 -15.31
N ASP A 53 -13.31 -5.11 -16.25
CA ASP A 53 -13.29 -6.05 -17.39
C ASP A 53 -12.44 -5.56 -18.58
N ARG A 54 -11.81 -4.38 -18.48
CA ARG A 54 -10.99 -3.87 -19.58
C ARG A 54 -9.72 -4.71 -19.75
N PRO A 55 -9.30 -5.02 -20.99
CA PRO A 55 -8.09 -5.81 -21.23
C PRO A 55 -6.86 -5.25 -20.49
N GLY A 56 -6.14 -6.12 -19.79
CA GLY A 56 -4.94 -5.76 -19.02
C GLY A 56 -5.20 -5.22 -17.61
N VAL A 57 -6.39 -4.68 -17.33
CA VAL A 57 -6.73 -4.18 -15.98
C VAL A 57 -6.69 -5.28 -14.91
N PRO A 58 -7.29 -6.48 -15.11
CA PRO A 58 -7.23 -7.54 -14.10
C PRO A 58 -5.79 -7.90 -13.71
N THR A 59 -4.89 -8.01 -14.69
CA THR A 59 -3.47 -8.33 -14.45
C THR A 59 -2.76 -7.25 -13.65
N LEU A 60 -3.03 -5.97 -13.91
CA LEU A 60 -2.45 -4.87 -13.14
C LEU A 60 -3.03 -4.79 -11.72
N VAL A 61 -4.33 -5.09 -11.55
CA VAL A 61 -4.95 -5.19 -10.22
C VAL A 61 -4.35 -6.34 -9.41
N GLU A 62 -4.12 -7.50 -10.02
CA GLU A 62 -3.45 -8.63 -9.36
C GLU A 62 -2.04 -8.25 -8.89
N ARG A 63 -1.26 -7.57 -9.74
CA ARG A 63 0.06 -7.04 -9.35
C ARG A 63 -0.05 -6.06 -8.17
N LEU A 64 -1.01 -5.14 -8.20
CA LEU A 64 -1.24 -4.21 -7.09
C LEU A 64 -1.58 -4.94 -5.79
N VAL A 65 -2.38 -6.00 -5.83
CA VAL A 65 -2.65 -6.85 -4.65
C VAL A 65 -1.36 -7.52 -4.15
N GLU A 66 -0.56 -8.08 -5.07
CA GLU A 66 0.71 -8.72 -4.72
C GLU A 66 1.67 -7.76 -4.02
N ILE A 67 1.91 -6.57 -4.57
CA ILE A 67 2.85 -5.62 -3.97
C ILE A 67 2.31 -4.98 -2.69
N ASN A 68 1.00 -4.74 -2.59
CA ASN A 68 0.42 -4.27 -1.34
C ASN A 68 0.49 -5.35 -0.26
N THR A 69 0.45 -6.63 -0.62
CA THR A 69 0.72 -7.75 0.30
C THR A 69 2.17 -7.74 0.77
N GLN A 70 3.13 -7.57 -0.16
CA GLN A 70 4.55 -7.46 0.18
C GLN A 70 4.82 -6.25 1.08
N LEU A 71 4.24 -5.08 0.77
CA LEU A 71 4.32 -3.88 1.60
C LEU A 71 3.78 -4.13 3.01
N TRP A 72 2.62 -4.77 3.13
CA TRP A 72 2.04 -5.12 4.43
C TRP A 72 3.00 -5.96 5.27
N GLU A 73 3.63 -6.98 4.67
CA GLU A 73 4.55 -7.88 5.36
C GLU A 73 5.87 -7.21 5.75
N VAL A 74 6.40 -6.34 4.88
CA VAL A 74 7.58 -5.53 5.17
C VAL A 74 7.30 -4.54 6.31
N GLU A 75 6.18 -3.84 6.27
CA GLU A 75 5.79 -2.91 7.33
C GLU A 75 5.53 -3.64 8.65
N ASP A 76 4.93 -4.82 8.64
CA ASP A 76 4.70 -5.59 9.86
C ASP A 76 6.02 -6.03 10.52
N ARG A 77 6.99 -6.45 9.70
CA ARG A 77 8.36 -6.72 10.16
C ARG A 77 9.05 -5.46 10.69
N LEU A 78 8.88 -4.31 10.03
CA LEU A 78 9.41 -3.04 10.53
C LEU A 78 8.81 -2.69 11.89
N ARG A 79 7.48 -2.77 12.06
CA ARG A 79 6.81 -2.54 13.35
C ARG A 79 7.30 -3.49 14.46
N ALA A 80 7.64 -4.73 14.11
CA ALA A 80 8.21 -5.68 15.06
C ALA A 80 9.63 -5.29 15.50
N LEU A 81 10.45 -4.79 14.58
CA LEU A 81 11.80 -4.31 14.85
C LEU A 81 11.81 -2.93 15.53
N ASP A 82 10.87 -2.05 15.25
CA ASP A 82 10.75 -0.71 15.84
C ASP A 82 10.76 -0.78 17.38
N ARG A 83 10.05 -1.76 17.94
CA ARG A 83 9.99 -2.01 19.39
C ARG A 83 11.36 -2.26 20.02
N TRP A 84 12.33 -2.74 19.24
CA TRP A 84 13.68 -3.05 19.69
C TRP A 84 14.67 -1.96 19.28
N VAL A 85 14.57 -1.41 18.06
CA VAL A 85 15.53 -0.48 17.48
C VAL A 85 15.41 0.94 18.07
N PHE A 86 14.19 1.48 18.19
CA PHE A 86 14.01 2.86 18.65
C PHE A 86 14.45 3.10 20.10
N PRO A 87 14.17 2.20 21.07
CA PRO A 87 14.68 2.34 22.43
C PRO A 87 16.21 2.30 22.55
N MET A 88 16.93 1.89 21.50
CA MET A 88 18.40 1.74 21.46
C MET A 88 19.15 2.92 20.82
N LEU A 89 18.44 3.92 20.30
CA LEU A 89 19.06 5.16 19.81
C LEU A 89 19.72 5.93 20.98
N PRO A 90 20.73 6.80 20.73
CA PRO A 90 21.48 7.49 21.79
C PRO A 90 20.63 8.38 22.73
N GLU A 91 19.40 8.73 22.33
CA GLU A 91 18.39 9.44 23.14
C GLU A 91 17.38 8.47 23.82
N GLY A 92 17.56 7.15 23.67
CA GLY A 92 16.68 6.08 24.15
C GLY A 92 17.20 5.38 25.43
N PRO A 93 16.33 4.67 26.18
CA PRO A 93 16.65 4.16 27.51
C PRO A 93 17.72 3.06 27.57
N LEU A 94 18.15 2.47 26.46
CA LEU A 94 19.08 1.35 26.41
C LEU A 94 20.14 1.55 25.32
N GLY A 95 21.19 2.32 25.62
CA GLY A 95 22.34 2.58 24.72
C GLY A 95 23.22 1.35 24.39
N GLN A 96 22.62 0.27 23.87
CA GLN A 96 23.33 -0.90 23.36
C GLN A 96 23.50 -0.82 21.84
N PRO A 97 24.64 -1.26 21.30
CA PRO A 97 24.91 -1.18 19.87
C PRO A 97 23.91 -2.03 19.08
N ALA A 98 23.22 -1.38 18.14
CA ALA A 98 22.27 -2.04 17.27
C ALA A 98 23.02 -2.98 16.30
N GLY A 99 23.01 -4.27 16.60
CA GLY A 99 23.67 -5.30 15.81
C GLY A 99 22.96 -5.57 14.47
N LYS A 100 22.75 -6.86 14.15
CA LYS A 100 22.12 -7.31 12.89
C LYS A 100 20.69 -6.77 12.67
N ASP A 101 20.01 -6.36 13.73
CA ASP A 101 18.63 -5.90 13.68
C ASP A 101 18.49 -4.49 13.09
N ALA A 102 19.43 -3.57 13.36
CA ALA A 102 19.44 -2.26 12.70
C ALA A 102 19.78 -2.38 11.21
N ALA A 103 20.73 -3.24 10.84
CA ALA A 103 21.04 -3.46 9.43
C ALA A 103 19.83 -4.05 8.68
N THR A 104 19.09 -4.95 9.32
CA THR A 104 17.85 -5.52 8.76
C THR A 104 16.76 -4.45 8.66
N TYR A 105 16.60 -3.62 9.68
CA TYR A 105 15.67 -2.50 9.70
C TYR A 105 15.91 -1.54 8.54
N CYS A 106 17.15 -1.07 8.36
CA CYS A 106 17.52 -0.18 7.26
C CYS A 106 17.23 -0.80 5.88
N LYS A 107 17.49 -2.11 5.70
CA LYS A 107 17.17 -2.82 4.46
C LYS A 107 15.67 -2.88 4.19
N LEU A 108 14.87 -3.19 5.21
CA LEU A 108 13.41 -3.23 5.08
C LEU A 108 12.84 -1.83 4.81
N ALA A 109 13.34 -0.79 5.48
CA ALA A 109 12.92 0.58 5.24
C ALA A 109 13.22 1.03 3.81
N ARG A 110 14.40 0.70 3.27
CA ARG A 110 14.72 0.93 1.84
C ARG A 110 13.81 0.14 0.90
N LEU A 111 13.48 -1.10 1.26
CA LEU A 111 12.58 -1.93 0.45
C LEU A 111 11.18 -1.32 0.33
N VAL A 112 10.67 -0.65 1.38
CA VAL A 112 9.39 0.08 1.31
C VAL A 112 9.39 1.12 0.19
N TYR A 113 10.48 1.85 -0.02
CA TYR A 113 10.57 2.82 -1.13
C TYR A 113 10.49 2.12 -2.48
N ASN A 114 11.30 1.08 -2.69
CA ASN A 114 11.33 0.34 -3.95
C ASN A 114 9.97 -0.31 -4.29
N LEU A 115 9.26 -0.83 -3.29
CA LEU A 115 7.94 -1.42 -3.48
C LEU A 115 6.88 -0.34 -3.75
N ASN A 116 6.95 0.80 -3.07
CA ASN A 116 6.05 1.92 -3.34
C ASN A 116 6.26 2.50 -4.74
N ASP A 117 7.50 2.58 -5.23
CA ASP A 117 7.80 3.08 -6.57
C ASP A 117 7.24 2.14 -7.65
N GLN A 118 7.41 0.83 -7.48
CA GLN A 118 6.78 -0.18 -8.35
C GLN A 118 5.25 -0.08 -8.32
N ARG A 119 4.64 0.06 -7.12
CA ARG A 119 3.19 0.25 -6.98
C ARG A 119 2.73 1.50 -7.74
N CYS A 120 3.48 2.60 -7.65
CA CYS A 120 3.19 3.83 -8.39
C CYS A 120 3.32 3.62 -9.90
N GLY A 121 4.29 2.82 -10.36
CA GLY A 121 4.44 2.44 -11.76
C GLY A 121 3.18 1.77 -12.33
N TRP A 122 2.61 0.79 -11.62
CA TRP A 122 1.39 0.11 -12.08
C TRP A 122 0.13 0.97 -12.00
N LYS A 123 0.03 1.86 -11.00
CA LYS A 123 -1.05 2.87 -10.95
C LYS A 123 -1.01 3.80 -12.15
N ARG A 124 0.19 4.26 -12.50
CA ARG A 124 0.41 5.08 -13.67
C ARG A 124 0.04 4.35 -14.96
N GLU A 125 0.43 3.08 -15.09
CA GLU A 125 0.06 2.25 -16.24
C GLU A 125 -1.46 2.11 -16.36
N LEU A 126 -2.17 1.89 -15.25
CA LEU A 126 -3.64 1.91 -15.21
C LEU A 126 -4.22 3.26 -15.64
N ASP A 127 -3.65 4.37 -15.15
CA ASP A 127 -4.11 5.70 -15.53
C ASP A 127 -3.92 5.98 -17.02
N GLU A 128 -2.76 5.62 -17.57
CA GLU A 128 -2.47 5.76 -19.00
C GLU A 128 -3.43 4.90 -19.85
N MET A 129 -3.72 3.66 -19.42
CA MET A 129 -4.67 2.76 -20.09
C MET A 129 -6.11 3.24 -20.03
N LEU A 130 -6.51 3.89 -18.93
CA LEU A 130 -7.90 4.24 -18.65
C LEU A 130 -8.24 5.70 -18.96
N GLY A 131 -7.25 6.49 -19.42
CA GLY A 131 -7.40 7.92 -19.72
C GLY A 131 -7.45 8.79 -18.46
N GLY A 132 -6.87 8.32 -17.37
CA GLY A 132 -6.76 9.01 -16.08
C GLY A 132 -5.73 10.13 -16.09
N VAL A 133 -5.88 11.07 -15.16
CA VAL A 133 -4.86 12.08 -14.88
C VAL A 133 -3.73 11.40 -14.11
N VAL A 134 -2.51 11.45 -14.66
CA VAL A 134 -1.32 10.91 -14.00
C VAL A 134 -0.77 11.92 -13.01
N GLU A 135 -0.73 11.56 -11.73
CA GLU A 135 -0.09 12.38 -10.70
C GLU A 135 1.45 12.41 -10.89
N PRO A 136 2.09 13.59 -10.91
CA PRO A 136 3.54 13.68 -11.05
C PRO A 136 4.24 13.16 -9.79
N LYS A 137 5.24 12.30 -9.99
CA LYS A 137 6.10 11.78 -8.92
C LYS A 137 7.53 12.28 -9.08
N GLN A 138 8.13 12.67 -7.96
CA GLN A 138 9.57 12.86 -7.85
C GLN A 138 10.19 11.52 -7.46
N TYR A 139 11.01 10.98 -8.35
CA TYR A 139 11.82 9.80 -8.05
C TYR A 139 13.15 10.24 -7.47
N THR A 140 13.53 9.63 -6.35
CA THR A 140 14.86 9.77 -5.78
C THR A 140 15.54 8.42 -5.95
N GLU A 141 16.68 8.39 -6.65
CA GLU A 141 17.49 7.17 -6.71
C GLU A 141 18.09 6.91 -5.33
N TYR A 142 17.92 5.69 -4.82
CA TYR A 142 18.49 5.25 -3.54
C TYR A 142 19.66 4.29 -3.82
N GLU A 143 20.90 4.73 -3.57
CA GLU A 143 22.11 3.88 -3.53
C GLU A 143 22.25 3.11 -2.20
#